data_AF-X0QUM5-F1
#
_entry.id   AF-X0QUM5-F1
#
_cell.length_a   1.000
_cell.length_b   1.000
_cell.length_c   1.000
_cell.angle_alpha   90.00
_cell.angle_beta   90.00
_cell.angle_gamma   90.00
#
_symmetry.space_group_name_H-M   'P 1'
#
loop_
_entity.id
_entity.type
_entity.pdbx_description
1 polymer ?
#
loop_
_entity_poly.entity_id
_entity_poly.type
_entity_poly.pdbx_seq_one_letter_code
_entity_poly.pdbx_strand_id
1 'polypeptide(L)'
;MPRVSGIKELYELSEADQTQFLRESSWLSSQLAKTFQADKMNVAALGNQVPQLHFHHIVRYQNDMQWPNPVWGVPAVPYTKEVLAQMQQTLMMALRGHHQMPFDWQM
;
A
#
# COMPACT_ATOMS: atom_id res chain seq x y z
N MET A 1 2.45 3.78 6.24
CA MET A 1 1.96 5.15 6.48
C MET A 1 3.13 5.99 6.99
N PRO A 2 3.28 7.25 6.56
CA PRO A 2 4.30 8.15 7.12
C PRO A 2 4.10 8.27 8.64
N ARG A 3 5.16 8.08 9.42
CA ARG A 3 5.11 8.16 10.90
C ARG A 3 5.36 9.59 11.38
N VAL A 4 4.55 10.52 10.90
CA VAL A 4 4.61 11.95 11.27
C VAL A 4 3.26 12.34 11.85
N SER A 5 3.26 12.87 13.07
CA SER A 5 2.02 13.20 13.79
C SER A 5 1.34 14.45 13.22
N GLY A 6 0.01 14.47 13.24
CA GLY A 6 -0.79 15.65 12.86
C GLY A 6 -0.92 15.92 11.35
N ILE A 7 -0.29 15.10 10.51
CA ILE A 7 -0.31 15.24 9.06
C ILE A 7 -1.54 14.54 8.47
N LYS A 8 -2.22 15.25 7.58
CA LYS A 8 -3.41 14.82 6.84
C LYS A 8 -3.15 14.67 5.35
N GLU A 9 -2.29 15.52 4.80
CA GLU A 9 -2.01 15.59 3.37
C GLU A 9 -0.52 15.45 3.06
N LEU A 10 -0.20 14.93 1.88
CA LEU A 10 1.19 14.74 1.44
C LEU A 10 1.97 16.06 1.43
N TYR A 11 1.34 17.17 1.04
CA TYR A 11 2.00 18.47 0.95
C TYR A 11 2.36 19.07 2.32
N GLU A 12 1.81 18.54 3.43
CA GLU A 12 2.13 18.98 4.78
C GLU A 12 3.42 18.33 5.31
N LEU A 13 3.91 17.27 4.65
CA LEU A 13 5.22 16.68 4.95
C LEU A 13 6.36 17.60 4.50
N SER A 14 7.52 17.47 5.14
CA SER A 14 8.75 18.12 4.65
C SER A 14 9.11 17.63 3.25
N GLU A 15 9.82 18.43 2.45
CA GLU A 15 10.26 18.01 1.11
C GLU A 15 11.10 16.71 1.13
N ALA A 16 11.91 16.56 2.18
CA ALA A 16 12.68 15.34 2.41
C ALA A 16 11.78 14.13 2.64
N ASP A 17 10.73 14.27 3.47
CA ASP A 17 9.76 13.20 3.74
C ASP A 17 8.89 12.89 2.53
N GLN A 18 8.50 13.89 1.74
CA GLN A 18 7.78 13.68 0.48
C GLN A 18 8.63 12.88 -0.53
N THR A 19 9.91 13.22 -0.64
CA THR A 19 10.86 12.49 -1.49
C THR A 19 11.06 11.06 -1.01
N GLN A 20 11.22 10.86 0.29
CA GLN A 20 11.34 9.53 0.89
C GLN A 20 10.07 8.71 0.66
N PHE A 21 8.89 9.29 0.88
CA PHE A 21 7.61 8.66 0.61
C PHE A 21 7.51 8.21 -0.86
N LEU A 22 7.90 9.05 -1.82
CA LEU A 22 7.84 8.70 -3.23
C LEU A 22 8.72 7.49 -3.55
N ARG A 23 9.92 7.43 -2.96
CA ARG A 23 10.85 6.29 -3.13
C ARG A 23 10.26 5.00 -2.57
N GLU A 24 9.73 5.04 -1.34
CA GLU A 24 9.09 3.90 -0.69
C GLU A 24 7.84 3.43 -1.44
N SER A 25 6.96 4.36 -1.80
CA SER A 25 5.70 4.09 -2.52
C SER A 25 5.95 3.46 -3.89
N SER A 26 6.95 3.96 -4.61
CA SER A 26 7.35 3.42 -5.92
C SER A 26 7.94 2.01 -5.80
N TRP A 27 8.83 1.81 -4.82
CA TRP A 27 9.42 0.50 -4.57
C TRP A 27 8.36 -0.53 -4.15
N LEU A 28 7.51 -0.18 -3.18
CA LEU A 28 6.39 -1.03 -2.72
C LEU A 28 5.47 -1.40 -3.88
N SER A 29 5.05 -0.43 -4.69
CA SER A 29 4.21 -0.68 -5.87
C SER A 29 4.85 -1.68 -6.82
N SER A 30 6.14 -1.54 -7.09
CA SER A 30 6.86 -2.47 -7.96
C SER A 30 6.96 -3.88 -7.38
N GLN A 31 7.19 -4.03 -6.07
CA GLN A 31 7.26 -5.35 -5.44
C GLN A 31 5.89 -6.03 -5.45
N LEU A 32 4.82 -5.30 -5.10
CA LEU A 32 3.45 -5.83 -5.14
C LEU A 32 3.06 -6.25 -6.56
N ALA A 33 3.32 -5.41 -7.57
CA ALA A 33 3.01 -5.73 -8.95
C ALA A 33 3.70 -7.02 -9.42
N LYS A 34 4.99 -7.19 -9.09
CA LYS A 34 5.74 -8.42 -9.43
C LYS A 34 5.24 -9.64 -8.67
N THR A 35 5.03 -9.51 -7.36
CA THR A 35 4.65 -10.63 -6.48
C THR A 35 3.28 -11.18 -6.85
N PHE A 36 2.34 -10.30 -7.16
CA PHE A 36 0.95 -10.66 -7.43
C PHE A 36 0.60 -10.69 -8.92
N GLN A 37 1.58 -10.47 -9.82
CA GLN A 37 1.37 -10.43 -11.28
C GLN A 37 0.23 -9.47 -11.65
N ALA A 38 0.28 -8.25 -11.09
CA ALA A 38 -0.77 -7.26 -11.25
C ALA A 38 -0.90 -6.81 -12.70
N ASP A 39 -2.12 -6.70 -13.21
CA ASP A 39 -2.37 -5.98 -14.47
C ASP A 39 -2.15 -4.48 -14.29
N LYS A 40 -2.51 -3.95 -13.11
CA LYS A 40 -2.34 -2.54 -12.77
C LYS A 40 -2.21 -2.32 -11.26
N MET A 41 -1.44 -1.30 -10.88
CA MET A 41 -1.47 -0.74 -9.52
C MET A 41 -2.38 0.50 -9.46
N ASN A 42 -3.19 0.61 -8.41
CA ASN A 42 -3.83 1.86 -8.00
C ASN A 42 -3.18 2.36 -6.71
N VAL A 43 -2.81 3.65 -6.68
CA VAL A 43 -2.20 4.31 -5.52
C VAL A 43 -2.98 5.58 -5.24
N ALA A 44 -3.44 5.77 -4.00
CA ALA A 44 -4.23 6.95 -3.64
C ALA A 44 -4.06 7.32 -2.16
N ALA A 45 -4.01 8.62 -1.88
CA ALA A 45 -4.36 9.19 -0.59
C ALA A 45 -5.77 9.77 -0.70
N LEU A 46 -6.66 9.38 0.22
CA LEU A 46 -8.05 9.86 0.26
C LEU A 46 -8.31 10.63 1.56
N GLY A 47 -8.54 9.92 2.68
CA GLY A 47 -8.61 10.56 3.99
C GLY A 47 -9.93 11.24 4.38
N ASN A 48 -10.99 11.14 3.57
CA ASN A 48 -12.29 11.79 3.86
C ASN A 48 -12.93 11.43 5.22
N GLN A 49 -12.66 10.24 5.75
CA GLN A 49 -13.19 9.76 7.03
C GLN A 49 -12.10 9.61 8.11
N VAL A 50 -10.89 9.24 7.71
CA VAL A 50 -9.74 9.06 8.62
C VAL A 50 -8.69 10.12 8.25
N PRO A 51 -8.52 11.17 9.08
CA PRO A 51 -7.71 12.32 8.72
C PRO A 51 -6.20 12.06 8.78
N GLN A 52 -5.74 11.00 9.43
CA GLN A 52 -4.31 10.66 9.43
C GLN A 52 -3.86 10.31 8.01
N LEU A 53 -2.79 10.93 7.53
CA LEU A 53 -2.25 10.66 6.19
C LEU A 53 -1.92 9.17 5.99
N HIS A 54 -2.57 8.57 5.00
CA HIS A 54 -2.30 7.22 4.58
C HIS A 54 -2.48 7.06 3.08
N PHE A 55 -1.77 6.09 2.53
CA PHE A 55 -1.86 5.73 1.12
C PHE A 55 -2.32 4.29 0.99
N HIS A 56 -3.21 4.07 0.04
CA HIS A 56 -3.60 2.74 -0.41
C HIS A 56 -2.70 2.33 -1.57
N HIS A 57 -2.22 1.10 -1.55
CA HIS A 57 -1.53 0.45 -2.66
C HIS A 57 -2.30 -0.81 -3.02
N ILE A 58 -2.96 -0.81 -4.18
CA ILE A 58 -3.97 -1.82 -4.53
C ILE A 58 -3.56 -2.50 -5.85
N VAL A 59 -3.35 -3.81 -5.77
CA VAL A 59 -3.20 -4.68 -6.93
C VAL A 59 -4.55 -4.84 -7.61
N ARG A 60 -4.61 -4.62 -8.93
CA ARG A 60 -5.82 -4.72 -9.75
C ARG A 60 -5.62 -5.73 -10.89
N TYR A 61 -6.72 -6.35 -11.28
CA TYR A 61 -6.78 -7.29 -12.39
C TYR A 61 -7.96 -6.93 -13.30
N GLN A 62 -7.84 -7.19 -14.61
CA GLN A 62 -8.93 -6.95 -15.56
C GLN A 62 -10.19 -7.78 -15.24
N ASN A 63 -10.02 -8.88 -14.50
CA ASN A 63 -11.09 -9.77 -14.05
C ASN A 63 -11.47 -9.59 -12.58
N ASP A 64 -10.95 -8.56 -11.88
CA ASP A 64 -11.39 -8.29 -10.51
C ASP A 64 -12.83 -7.74 -10.48
N MET A 65 -13.54 -7.98 -9.38
CA MET A 65 -14.97 -7.68 -9.27
C MET A 65 -15.34 -6.23 -9.59
N GLN A 66 -14.39 -5.30 -9.40
CA GLN A 66 -14.63 -3.87 -9.56
C GLN A 66 -14.02 -3.30 -10.83
N TRP A 67 -13.33 -4.06 -11.67
CA TRP A 67 -12.72 -3.52 -12.87
C TRP A 67 -13.79 -3.00 -13.87
N PRO A 68 -13.63 -1.80 -14.47
CA PRO A 68 -12.51 -0.85 -14.35
C PRO A 68 -12.69 0.24 -13.27
N ASN A 69 -13.75 0.14 -12.46
CA ASN A 69 -14.09 1.10 -11.43
C ASN A 69 -13.12 1.06 -10.23
N PRO A 70 -13.12 2.12 -9.39
CA PRO A 70 -12.42 2.11 -8.11
C PRO A 70 -13.00 1.07 -7.14
N VAL A 71 -12.18 0.61 -6.19
CA VAL A 71 -12.59 -0.38 -5.19
C VAL A 71 -13.24 0.21 -3.93
N TRP A 72 -13.13 1.54 -3.74
CA TRP A 72 -13.68 2.21 -2.56
C TRP A 72 -15.20 2.30 -2.62
N GLY A 73 -15.85 2.19 -1.46
CA GLY A 73 -17.32 2.24 -1.34
C GLY A 73 -18.02 0.90 -1.55
N VAL A 74 -17.26 -0.19 -1.68
CA VAL A 74 -17.77 -1.56 -1.83
C VAL A 74 -17.60 -2.32 -0.51
N PRO A 75 -18.57 -3.17 -0.10
CA PRO A 75 -18.42 -3.99 1.09
C PRO A 75 -17.19 -4.89 1.02
N ALA A 76 -16.37 -4.88 2.08
CA ALA A 76 -15.22 -5.76 2.19
C ALA A 76 -15.62 -7.17 2.63
N VAL A 77 -14.96 -8.19 2.06
CA VAL A 77 -15.02 -9.57 2.56
C VAL A 77 -13.83 -9.79 3.49
N PRO A 78 -14.05 -10.13 4.78
CA PRO A 78 -12.96 -10.41 5.71
C PRO A 78 -12.12 -11.60 5.25
N TYR A 79 -10.80 -11.51 5.42
CA TYR A 79 -9.91 -12.66 5.26
C TYR A 79 -10.24 -13.74 6.30
N THR A 80 -10.19 -15.01 5.91
CA THR A 80 -10.07 -16.10 6.88
C THR A 80 -8.69 -16.03 7.55
N LYS A 81 -8.52 -16.70 8.70
CA LYS A 81 -7.24 -16.72 9.43
C LYS A 81 -6.13 -17.30 8.57
N GLU A 82 -6.44 -18.33 7.79
CA GLU A 82 -5.51 -19.06 6.92
C GLU A 82 -5.05 -18.15 5.77
N VAL A 83 -5.98 -17.47 5.10
CA VAL A 83 -5.63 -16.55 4.01
C VAL A 83 -4.85 -15.35 4.55
N LEU A 84 -5.23 -14.82 5.71
CA LEU A 84 -4.50 -13.72 6.34
C LEU A 84 -3.04 -14.10 6.64
N ALA A 85 -2.81 -15.27 7.24
CA ALA A 85 -1.46 -15.76 7.53
C ALA A 85 -0.64 -15.96 6.25
N GLN A 86 -1.24 -16.52 5.21
CA GLN A 86 -0.60 -16.69 3.91
C GLN A 86 -0.22 -15.35 3.27
N MET A 87 -1.11 -14.35 3.33
CA MET A 87 -0.84 -13.01 2.80
C MET A 87 0.28 -12.32 3.58
N GLN A 88 0.29 -12.43 4.92
CA GLN A 88 1.37 -11.90 5.74
C GLN A 88 2.72 -12.51 5.34
N GLN A 89 2.81 -13.84 5.26
CA GLN A 89 4.05 -14.52 4.84
C GLN A 89 4.50 -14.09 3.44
N THR A 90 3.55 -13.98 2.51
CA THR A 90 3.82 -13.58 1.12
C THR A 90 4.41 -12.17 1.07
N LEU A 91 3.80 -11.21 1.78
CA LEU A 91 4.30 -9.84 1.89
C LEU A 91 5.64 -9.78 2.61
N MET A 92 5.82 -10.56 3.68
CA MET A 92 7.11 -10.66 4.38
C MET A 92 8.23 -11.09 3.46
N MET A 93 7.99 -12.05 2.56
CA MET A 93 8.97 -12.49 1.57
C MET A 93 9.20 -11.44 0.47
N ALA A 94 8.12 -10.87 -0.07
CA ALA A 94 8.18 -9.87 -1.14
C ALA A 94 8.87 -8.56 -0.72
N LEU A 95 8.75 -8.21 0.56
CA LEU A 95 9.27 -6.97 1.12
C LEU A 95 10.46 -7.21 2.05
N ARG A 96 11.14 -8.36 1.97
CA ARG A 96 12.45 -8.53 2.64
C ARG A 96 13.37 -7.45 2.09
N GLY A 97 13.62 -6.42 2.91
CA GLY A 97 14.20 -5.15 2.48
C GLY A 97 15.43 -5.34 1.59
N HIS A 98 15.49 -4.57 0.51
CA HIS A 98 16.74 -4.37 -0.21
C HIS A 98 17.58 -3.35 0.54
N HIS A 99 18.91 -3.40 0.46
CA HIS A 99 19.83 -2.54 1.24
C HIS A 99 19.52 -1.02 1.17
N GLN A 100 18.80 -0.59 0.12
CA GLN A 100 18.40 0.80 -0.13
C GLN A 100 16.99 1.17 0.36
N MET A 101 16.15 0.21 0.75
CA MET A 101 14.78 0.38 1.24
C MET A 101 14.54 -0.62 2.39
N PRO A 102 15.05 -0.32 3.60
CA PRO A 102 14.87 -1.20 4.75
C PRO A 102 13.39 -1.27 5.11
N PHE A 103 12.83 -2.48 5.10
CA PHE A 103 11.47 -2.73 5.58
C PHE A 103 11.59 -3.44 6.92
N ASP A 104 11.37 -2.70 8.00
CA ASP A 104 11.39 -3.23 9.36
C ASP A 104 9.99 -3.77 9.70
N TRP A 105 9.88 -5.09 9.74
CA TRP A 105 8.67 -5.77 10.21
C TRP A 105 8.64 -5.72 11.74
N GLN A 106 8.08 -4.65 12.30
CA GLN A 106 7.72 -4.64 13.71
C GLN A 106 6.44 -5.47 13.87
N MET A 107 6.60 -6.71 14.32
CA MET A 107 5.48 -7.56 14.77
C MET A 107 4.97 -7.09 16.13
#